data_AF-A0A927GVJ3-F1
#
_entry.id   AF-A0A927GVJ3-F1
#
_cell.length_a   1.000
_cell.length_b   1.000
_cell.length_c   1.000
_cell.angle_alpha   90.00
_cell.angle_beta   90.00
_cell.angle_gamma   90.00
#
_symmetry.space_group_name_H-M   'P 1'
#
loop_
_entity.id
_entity.type
_entity.pdbx_description
1 polymer ?
#
loop_
_entity_poly.entity_id
_entity_poly.type
_entity_poly.pdbx_seq_one_letter_code
_entity_poly.pdbx_strand_id
1 'polypeptide(L)'
;MIFSDEIENYMEGVVDDEFERLNLANLYDEDYLKDLYCLTMNGLPAKYVRYSLDVKINDTPEARAKLVKQVREAIAKGQAALASDRRQHREAV
;
A
#
# COMPACT_ATOMS: atom_id res chain seq x y z
N MET A 1 -4.99 -22.53 9.75
CA MET A 1 -3.58 -22.06 9.82
C MET A 1 -3.40 -21.50 11.23
N ILE A 2 -2.40 -21.96 12.00
CA ILE A 2 -2.35 -21.73 13.46
C ILE A 2 -2.08 -20.26 13.84
N PHE A 3 -1.56 -19.45 12.91
CA PHE A 3 -1.04 -18.10 13.20
C PHE A 3 -1.66 -16.96 12.35
N SER A 4 -2.74 -17.19 11.58
CA SER A 4 -3.20 -16.20 10.58
C SER A 4 -3.63 -14.86 11.18
N ASP A 5 -4.07 -14.86 12.43
CA ASP A 5 -4.62 -13.66 13.08
C ASP A 5 -3.63 -13.05 14.08
N GLU A 6 -2.43 -13.62 14.20
CA GLU A 6 -1.40 -13.14 15.14
C GLU A 6 -0.25 -12.42 14.48
N ILE A 7 -0.01 -12.57 13.17
CA ILE A 7 1.14 -11.97 12.49
C ILE A 7 0.66 -11.26 11.24
N GLU A 8 0.80 -9.94 11.22
CA GLU A 8 0.38 -9.09 10.11
C GLU A 8 1.54 -8.20 9.65
N ASN A 9 1.50 -7.77 8.39
CA ASN A 9 2.45 -6.78 7.91
C ASN A 9 1.94 -5.37 8.30
N TYR A 10 2.66 -4.71 9.19
CA TYR A 10 2.30 -3.36 9.66
C TYR A 10 2.10 -2.35 8.51
N MET A 11 2.80 -2.55 7.39
CA MET A 11 2.67 -1.68 6.23
C MET A 11 1.28 -1.72 5.59
N GLU A 12 0.54 -2.83 5.70
CA GLU A 12 -0.83 -2.96 5.15
C GLU A 12 -1.72 -1.87 5.72
N GLY A 13 -1.75 -1.70 7.05
CA GLY A 13 -2.53 -0.64 7.68
C GLY A 13 -2.09 0.78 7.30
N VAL A 14 -0.80 1.02 7.05
CA VAL A 14 -0.32 2.34 6.58
C VAL A 14 -0.75 2.61 5.14
N VAL A 15 -0.78 1.57 4.30
CA VAL A 15 -1.25 1.64 2.91
C VAL A 15 -2.75 1.88 2.88
N ASP A 16 -3.52 1.13 3.67
CA ASP A 16 -4.98 1.28 3.78
C ASP A 16 -5.35 2.72 4.17
N ASP A 17 -4.74 3.25 5.23
CA ASP A 17 -4.95 4.63 5.70
C ASP A 17 -4.69 5.66 4.56
N GLU A 18 -3.65 5.44 3.74
CA GLU A 18 -3.33 6.34 2.63
C GLU A 18 -4.27 6.16 1.43
N PHE A 19 -4.75 4.95 1.16
CA PHE A 19 -5.76 4.68 0.12
C PHE A 19 -7.09 5.35 0.45
N GLU A 20 -7.52 5.26 1.71
CA GLU A 20 -8.71 5.96 2.23
C GLU A 20 -8.52 7.48 2.17
N ARG A 21 -7.37 7.99 2.64
CA ARG A 21 -7.06 9.43 2.63
C ARG A 21 -7.04 10.02 1.22
N LEU A 22 -6.59 9.25 0.23
CA LEU A 22 -6.59 9.64 -1.18
C LEU A 22 -7.93 9.37 -1.89
N ASN A 23 -8.89 8.76 -1.19
CA ASN A 23 -10.21 8.43 -1.69
C ASN A 23 -10.17 7.58 -2.98
N LEU A 24 -9.18 6.67 -3.09
CA LEU A 24 -8.92 5.91 -4.32
C LEU A 24 -10.10 5.00 -4.71
N ALA A 25 -10.83 4.49 -3.71
CA ALA A 25 -12.03 3.68 -3.91
C ALA A 25 -13.14 4.36 -4.72
N ASN A 26 -13.20 5.69 -4.71
CA ASN A 26 -14.17 6.47 -5.48
C ASN A 26 -13.64 6.92 -6.85
N LEU A 27 -12.34 6.73 -7.11
CA LEU A 27 -11.68 7.19 -8.33
C LEU A 27 -11.41 6.05 -9.31
N TYR A 28 -11.29 4.82 -8.82
CA TYR A 28 -10.86 3.67 -9.61
C TYR A 28 -11.73 2.43 -9.33
N ASP A 29 -11.73 1.51 -10.29
CA ASP A 29 -12.40 0.22 -10.17
C ASP A 29 -11.66 -0.74 -9.23
N GLU A 30 -12.37 -1.77 -8.76
CA GLU A 30 -11.84 -2.72 -7.78
C GLU A 30 -10.61 -3.49 -8.30
N ASP A 31 -10.58 -3.84 -9.58
CA ASP A 31 -9.46 -4.58 -10.18
C ASP A 31 -8.21 -3.70 -10.24
N TYR A 32 -8.35 -2.45 -10.69
CA TYR A 32 -7.27 -1.46 -10.64
C TYR A 32 -6.73 -1.24 -9.23
N LEU A 33 -7.62 -1.15 -8.23
CA LEU A 33 -7.23 -0.94 -6.84
C LEU A 33 -6.46 -2.14 -6.28
N LYS A 34 -6.86 -3.37 -6.61
CA LYS A 34 -6.12 -4.59 -6.24
C LYS A 34 -4.73 -4.61 -6.85
N ASP A 35 -4.61 -4.30 -8.14
CA ASP A 35 -3.32 -4.24 -8.81
C ASP A 35 -2.42 -3.15 -8.22
N LEU A 36 -2.99 -1.97 -7.98
CA LEU A 36 -2.27 -0.85 -7.36
C LEU A 36 -1.81 -1.20 -5.95
N TYR A 37 -2.66 -1.89 -5.17
CA TYR A 37 -2.32 -2.36 -3.82
C TYR A 37 -1.14 -3.33 -3.86
N CYS A 38 -1.21 -4.34 -4.72
CA CYS A 38 -0.13 -5.31 -4.93
C CYS A 38 1.20 -4.64 -5.31
N LEU A 39 1.16 -3.71 -6.27
CA LEU A 39 2.34 -2.97 -6.70
C LEU A 39 2.91 -2.07 -5.59
N THR A 40 2.03 -1.43 -4.83
CA THR A 40 2.42 -0.59 -3.69
C THR A 40 3.11 -1.45 -2.62
N MET A 41 2.50 -2.57 -2.24
CA MET A 41 3.03 -3.49 -1.23
C MET A 41 4.37 -4.10 -1.64
N ASN A 42 4.51 -4.51 -2.91
CA ASN A 42 5.77 -5.05 -3.44
C ASN A 42 6.90 -4.00 -3.47
N GLY A 43 6.56 -2.70 -3.49
CA GLY A 43 7.51 -1.59 -3.45
C GLY A 43 7.99 -1.22 -2.05
N LEU A 44 7.44 -1.83 -1.00
CA LEU A 44 7.71 -1.49 0.39
C LEU A 44 8.42 -2.64 1.13
N PRO A 45 9.31 -2.35 2.08
CA PRO A 45 9.88 -3.39 2.92
C PRO A 45 8.80 -3.96 3.84
N ALA A 46 8.59 -5.28 3.81
CA ALA A 46 7.64 -5.94 4.70
C ALA A 46 8.08 -5.81 6.17
N LYS A 47 7.13 -5.46 7.05
CA LYS A 47 7.35 -5.31 8.48
C LYS A 47 6.32 -6.15 9.24
N TYR A 48 6.61 -7.43 9.38
CA TYR A 48 5.75 -8.36 10.12
C TYR A 48 5.83 -8.13 11.61
N VAL A 49 4.68 -8.01 12.24
CA VAL A 49 4.54 -7.71 13.67
C VAL A 49 3.47 -8.60 14.28
N ARG A 50 3.64 -8.93 15.56
CA ARG A 50 2.66 -9.77 16.27
C ARG A 50 1.49 -8.96 16.85
N TYR A 51 1.81 -7.75 17.33
CA TYR A 51 0.83 -6.82 17.88
C TYR A 51 1.09 -5.45 17.25
N SER A 52 0.34 -5.08 16.22
CA SER A 52 0.48 -3.74 15.61
C SER A 52 0.19 -2.62 16.60
N LEU A 53 -0.59 -2.89 17.66
CA LEU A 53 -0.83 -1.95 18.74
C LEU A 53 0.47 -1.52 19.43
N ASP A 54 1.41 -2.44 19.69
CA ASP A 54 2.69 -2.12 20.33
C ASP A 54 3.52 -1.18 19.45
N VAL A 55 3.46 -1.39 18.13
CA VAL A 55 4.14 -0.55 17.15
C VAL A 55 3.53 0.84 17.13
N LYS A 56 2.19 0.95 17.16
CA LYS A 56 1.48 2.23 17.17
C LYS A 56 1.74 3.03 18.44
N ILE A 57 1.81 2.37 19.60
CA ILE A 57 2.10 3.03 20.89
C ILE A 57 3.52 3.62 20.90
N ASN A 58 4.47 2.96 20.25
CA ASN A 58 5.86 3.39 20.19
C ASN A 58 6.20 4.22 18.92
N ASP A 59 5.21 4.51 18.06
CA ASP A 59 5.42 5.24 16.80
C ASP A 59 5.49 6.74 17.09
N THR A 60 6.60 7.38 16.71
CA THR A 60 6.69 8.85 16.80
C THR A 60 6.02 9.49 15.57
N PRO A 61 5.48 10.71 15.68
CA PRO A 61 4.90 11.42 14.54
C PRO A 61 5.88 11.53 13.35
N GLU A 62 7.18 11.70 13.63
CA GLU A 62 8.23 11.77 12.61
C GLU A 62 8.46 10.43 11.91
N ALA A 63 8.48 9.33 12.66
CA ALA A 63 8.61 7.98 12.12
C ALA A 63 7.40 7.64 11.24
N ARG A 64 6.19 7.97 11.71
CA ARG A 64 4.95 7.79 10.97
C ARG A 64 4.95 8.60 9.68
N ALA A 65 5.36 9.87 9.72
CA ALA A 65 5.46 10.72 8.53
C ALA A 65 6.42 10.16 7.48
N LYS A 66 7.53 9.54 7.91
CA LYS A 66 8.48 8.86 7.02
C LYS A 66 7.85 7.66 6.33
N LEU A 67 7.11 6.82 7.07
CA LEU A 67 6.41 5.66 6.50
C LEU A 67 5.34 6.10 5.49
N VAL A 68 4.53 7.09 5.84
CA VAL A 68 3.53 7.68 4.94
C VAL A 68 4.18 8.21 3.67
N LYS A 69 5.34 8.89 3.77
CA LYS A 69 6.08 9.35 2.60
C LYS A 69 6.50 8.19 1.70
N GLN A 70 7.03 7.11 2.26
CA GLN A 70 7.43 5.92 1.49
C GLN A 70 6.23 5.26 0.80
N VAL A 71 5.10 5.15 1.49
CA VAL A 71 3.84 4.63 0.93
C VAL A 71 3.39 5.49 -0.25
N ARG A 72 3.38 6.83 -0.11
CA ARG A 72 3.00 7.74 -1.21
C ARG A 72 3.91 7.60 -2.44
N GLU A 73 5.22 7.46 -2.21
CA GLU A 73 6.18 7.23 -3.29
C GLU A 73 5.93 5.88 -3.98
N ALA A 74 5.58 4.83 -3.22
CA ALA A 74 5.23 3.52 -3.77
C ALA A 74 3.92 3.56 -4.57
N ILE A 75 2.89 4.23 -4.06
CA ILE A 75 1.61 4.44 -4.78
C ILE A 75 1.86 5.16 -6.10
N ALA A 76 2.63 6.25 -6.10
CA ALA A 76 2.94 7.01 -7.32
C ALA A 76 3.68 6.14 -8.37
N LYS A 77 4.61 5.30 -7.92
CA LYS A 77 5.29 4.32 -8.80
C LYS A 77 4.32 3.27 -9.35
N GLY A 78 3.44 2.73 -8.51
CA GLY A 78 2.41 1.77 -8.93
C GLY A 78 1.45 2.36 -9.96
N GLN A 79 0.98 3.59 -9.73
CA GLN A 79 0.13 4.31 -10.69
C GLN A 79 0.84 4.54 -12.03
N ALA A 80 2.12 4.90 -12.00
CA ALA A 80 2.92 5.08 -13.22
C ALA A 80 3.07 3.76 -13.99
N ALA A 81 3.32 2.64 -13.30
CA ALA A 81 3.44 1.32 -13.90
C ALA A 81 2.13 0.88 -14.57
N LEU A 82 0.99 1.05 -13.88
CA LEU A 82 -0.34 0.74 -14.45
C LEU A 82 -0.71 1.65 -15.62
N ALA A 83 -0.28 2.92 -15.57
CA ALA A 83 -0.51 3.85 -16.67
C ALA A 83 0.35 3.53 -17.91
N SER A 84 1.54 2.95 -17.75
CA SER A 84 2.35 2.46 -18.88
C SER A 84 1.82 1.16 -19.46
N ASP A 85 1.37 0.22 -18.61
CA ASP A 85 0.83 -1.07 -19.03
C ASP A 85 -0.44 -0.91 -19.87
N ARG A 86 -1.38 -0.05 -19.42
CA ARG A 86 -2.59 0.30 -20.19
C ARG A 86 -2.31 0.99 -21.54
N ARG A 87 -1.16 1.65 -21.70
CA ARG A 87 -0.75 2.23 -23.00
C ARG A 87 -0.23 1.14 -23.93
N GLN A 88 0.63 0.26 -23.42
CA GLN A 88 1.18 -0.87 -24.18
C GLN A 88 0.07 -1.83 -24.65
N HIS A 89 -0.93 -2.08 -23.80
CA HIS A 89 -2.07 -2.92 -24.15
C HIS A 89 -3.05 -2.24 -25.15
N ARG A 90 -3.06 -0.90 -25.26
CA ARG A 90 -3.84 -0.16 -26.29
C ARG A 90 -3.13 -0.08 -27.64
N GLU A 91 -1.81 -0.19 -27.68
CA GLU A 91 -1.01 -0.16 -28.92
C GLU A 91 -0.88 -1.53 -29.58
N ALA A 92 -1.19 -2.61 -28.86
CA ALA A 92 -1.16 -3.98 -29.35
C ALA A 92 -2.50 -4.50 -29.92
N VAL A 93 -3.51 -3.64 -30.06
CA VAL A 93 -4.85 -3.96 -30.61
C VAL A 93 -5.10 -3.20 -31.90
#